data_AF-A0A970YS93-F1
#
_entry.id   AF-A0A970YS93-F1
#
_cell.length_a   1.000
_cell.length_b   1.000
_cell.length_c   1.000
_cell.angle_alpha   90.00
_cell.angle_beta   90.00
_cell.angle_gamma   90.00
#
_symmetry.space_group_name_H-M   'P 1'
#
loop_
_entity.id
_entity.type
_entity.pdbx_description
1 polymer ?
#
loop_
_entity_poly.entity_id
_entity_poly.type
_entity_poly.pdbx_seq_one_letter_code
_entity_poly.pdbx_strand_id
1 'polypeptide(L)'
;RGLKNLVKLISKEVRCRGKDRILINATGGYKAQISFAGMIGQALGVTVAYMHEKFSDIIILPPLLLNLDMNFYLLYAEEFFALNRGTSIPKEHYLERDSRFESLIESLSNKGEIFNTLSVSGQLFYEKFTEIFSGEKEKLLPTSSHCASEEKQRFFEDNNRGEHKGLAPYLDKICREPFVQSVTTAYYSRDVAEGNSFRLTSNCRAEQIEGIFSNGEGTTRFFITTTSQNESQRKACLNWLLLNLQKECY
;
A
#
# COMPACT_ATOMS: atom_id res chain seq x y z
N ARG A 1 3.06 7.00 18.37
CA ARG A 1 2.90 8.08 17.34
C ARG A 1 4.24 8.64 16.84
N GLY A 2 5.13 9.15 17.70
CA GLY A 2 6.38 9.80 17.26
C GLY A 2 7.30 8.94 16.37
N LEU A 3 7.53 7.68 16.75
CA LEU A 3 8.45 6.80 16.01
C LEU A 3 7.91 6.38 14.63
N LYS A 4 6.58 6.23 14.48
CA LYS A 4 5.94 5.97 13.18
C LYS A 4 6.12 7.16 12.23
N ASN A 5 5.97 8.38 12.75
CA ASN A 5 6.22 9.59 11.96
C ASN A 5 7.69 9.70 11.56
N LEU A 6 8.63 9.33 12.45
CA LEU A 6 10.05 9.28 12.12
C LEU A 6 10.32 8.32 10.96
N VAL A 7 9.75 7.11 10.97
CA VAL A 7 9.85 6.16 9.86
C VAL A 7 9.33 6.76 8.56
N LYS A 8 8.15 7.38 8.56
CA LYS A 8 7.57 8.02 7.37
C LYS A 8 8.46 9.15 6.83
N LEU A 9 9.02 9.98 7.72
CA LEU A 9 9.91 11.08 7.36
C LEU A 9 11.22 10.58 6.76
N ILE A 10 11.90 9.63 7.40
CA ILE A 10 13.14 9.05 6.87
C ILE A 10 12.88 8.37 5.53
N SER A 11 11.82 7.57 5.42
CA SER A 11 11.46 6.89 4.16
C SER A 11 11.19 7.89 3.03
N LYS A 12 10.56 9.03 3.35
CA LYS A 12 10.38 10.13 2.38
C LYS A 12 11.73 10.71 1.95
N GLU A 13 12.63 11.04 2.87
CA GLU A 13 13.95 11.59 2.52
C GLU A 13 14.77 10.60 1.67
N VAL A 14 14.73 9.31 2.00
CA VAL A 14 15.39 8.24 1.23
C VAL A 14 14.87 8.19 -0.20
N ARG A 15 13.55 8.23 -0.40
CA ARG A 15 12.96 8.28 -1.75
C ARG A 15 13.35 9.54 -2.51
N CYS A 16 13.42 10.70 -1.85
CA CYS A 16 13.71 11.97 -2.51
C CYS A 16 15.19 12.15 -2.86
N ARG A 17 16.11 11.64 -2.03
CA ARG A 17 17.55 11.91 -2.17
C ARG A 17 18.37 10.68 -2.58
N GLY A 18 17.82 9.48 -2.44
CA GLY A 18 18.54 8.22 -2.56
C GLY A 18 19.26 7.84 -1.27
N LYS A 19 19.24 6.55 -0.92
CA LYS A 19 19.84 5.99 0.30
C LYS A 19 21.34 6.29 0.45
N ASP A 20 22.09 6.33 -0.66
CA ASP A 20 23.55 6.53 -0.66
C ASP A 20 23.97 7.97 -0.30
N ARG A 21 23.01 8.91 -0.27
CA ARG A 21 23.22 10.31 0.12
C ARG A 21 22.79 10.62 1.55
N ILE A 22 22.39 9.60 2.30
CA ILE A 22 21.84 9.76 3.66
C ILE A 22 22.68 8.92 4.62
N LEU A 23 23.00 9.52 5.77
CA LEU A 23 23.62 8.87 6.91
C LEU A 23 22.75 9.12 8.15
N ILE A 24 22.43 8.06 8.89
CA ILE A 24 21.77 8.19 10.19
C ILE A 24 22.84 8.23 11.28
N ASN A 25 22.95 9.36 11.98
CA ASN A 25 23.78 9.46 13.18
C ASN A 25 22.95 9.04 14.41
N ALA A 26 23.25 7.87 14.96
CA ALA A 26 22.59 7.27 16.11
C ALA A 26 23.36 7.47 17.43
N THR A 27 24.32 8.40 17.48
CA THR A 27 25.18 8.65 18.66
C THR A 27 24.40 9.21 19.85
N GLY A 28 23.44 10.11 19.59
CA GLY A 28 22.65 10.78 20.62
C GLY A 28 21.17 10.42 20.55
N GLY A 29 20.45 10.69 21.64
CA GLY A 29 19.00 10.47 21.74
C GLY A 29 18.62 9.45 22.82
N TYR A 30 17.33 9.15 22.92
CA TYR A 30 16.84 8.14 23.86
C TYR A 30 17.27 6.74 23.39
N LYS A 31 17.78 5.89 24.30
CA LYS A 31 18.35 4.57 23.94
C LYS A 31 17.42 3.71 23.08
N ALA A 32 16.10 3.77 23.30
CA ALA A 32 15.12 3.04 22.48
C ALA A 32 14.94 3.61 21.07
N GLN A 33 15.22 4.91 20.85
CA GLN A 33 15.22 5.52 19.52
C GLN A 33 16.50 5.14 18.76
N ILE A 34 17.63 5.06 19.46
CA ILE A 34 18.93 4.63 18.90
C ILE A 34 18.85 3.18 18.41
N SER A 35 18.30 2.26 19.21
CA SER A 35 18.13 0.86 18.78
C SER A 35 17.21 0.74 17.55
N PHE A 36 16.21 1.61 17.46
CA PHE A 36 15.30 1.66 16.31
C PHE A 36 15.93 2.29 15.06
N ALA A 37 16.86 3.24 15.22
CA ALA A 37 17.62 3.85 14.12
C ALA A 37 18.42 2.81 13.33
N GLY A 38 19.01 1.83 14.03
CA GLY A 38 19.61 0.66 13.43
C GLY A 38 18.62 -0.06 12.52
N MET A 39 17.46 -0.47 13.06
CA MET A 39 16.44 -1.20 12.30
C MET A 39 15.92 -0.41 11.08
N ILE A 40 15.70 0.90 11.20
CA ILE A 40 15.31 1.76 10.07
C ILE A 40 16.39 1.76 8.99
N GLY A 41 17.65 1.98 9.39
CA GLY A 41 18.76 1.96 8.46
C GLY A 41 18.89 0.63 7.73
N GLN A 42 18.70 -0.48 8.45
CA GLN A 42 18.69 -1.81 7.87
C GLN A 42 17.58 -2.00 6.84
N ALA A 43 16.34 -1.72 7.22
CA ALA A 43 15.21 -1.90 6.32
C ALA A 43 15.35 -1.02 5.07
N LEU A 44 15.73 0.25 5.22
CA LEU A 44 15.83 1.19 4.10
C LEU A 44 17.17 1.11 3.34
N GLY A 45 18.12 0.31 3.82
CA GLY A 45 19.47 0.23 3.25
C GLY A 45 20.27 1.52 3.43
N VAL A 46 19.98 2.30 4.48
CA VAL A 46 20.67 3.55 4.82
C VAL A 46 21.77 3.25 5.84
N THR A 47 22.94 3.84 5.63
CA THR A 47 24.09 3.67 6.53
C THR A 47 23.78 4.31 7.89
N VAL A 48 24.05 3.58 8.97
CA VAL A 48 23.89 4.07 10.35
C VAL A 48 25.26 4.15 11.02
N ALA A 49 25.62 5.35 11.48
CA ALA A 49 26.82 5.62 12.24
C ALA A 49 26.48 5.80 13.73
N TYR A 50 27.34 5.27 14.60
CA TYR A 50 27.21 5.36 16.05
C TYR A 50 28.60 5.61 16.66
N MET A 51 28.71 6.57 17.58
CA MET A 51 29.91 6.76 18.40
C MET A 51 29.59 6.37 19.85
N HIS A 52 30.41 5.49 20.43
CA HIS A 52 30.23 5.03 21.81
C HIS A 52 30.85 6.03 22.79
N GLU A 53 30.21 6.29 23.94
CA GLU A 53 30.67 7.32 24.90
C GLU A 53 32.09 7.08 25.44
N LYS A 54 32.56 5.82 25.44
CA LYS A 54 33.89 5.44 25.97
C LYS A 54 35.02 5.46 24.94
N PHE A 55 34.72 5.61 23.64
CA PHE A 55 35.73 5.56 22.57
C PHE A 55 35.43 6.63 21.52
N SER A 56 36.45 7.33 21.04
CA SER A 56 36.30 8.42 20.07
C SER A 56 36.03 7.96 18.62
N ASP A 57 35.79 6.67 18.41
CA ASP A 57 35.66 6.08 17.09
C ASP A 57 34.20 6.00 16.64
N ILE A 58 33.97 6.36 15.37
CA ILE A 58 32.69 6.19 14.70
C ILE A 58 32.59 4.76 14.18
N ILE A 59 31.57 4.05 14.61
CA ILE A 59 31.25 2.69 14.18
C ILE A 59 30.12 2.76 13.16
N ILE A 60 30.29 2.09 12.02
CA ILE A 60 29.18 1.84 11.09
C ILE A 60 28.48 0.57 11.54
N LEU A 61 27.17 0.66 11.82
CA LEU A 61 26.40 -0.53 12.19
C LEU A 61 26.31 -1.46 10.98
N PRO A 62 26.77 -2.72 11.11
CA PRO A 62 26.78 -3.66 10.00
C PRO A 62 25.35 -3.99 9.56
N PRO A 63 25.15 -4.36 8.28
CA PRO A 63 23.84 -4.75 7.83
C PRO A 63 23.35 -6.03 8.52
N LEU A 64 22.07 -6.08 8.89
CA LEU A 64 21.46 -7.30 9.42
C LEU A 64 21.00 -8.19 8.26
N LEU A 65 21.23 -9.51 8.37
CA LEU A 65 20.75 -10.49 7.41
C LEU A 65 19.25 -10.76 7.60
N LEU A 66 18.42 -9.79 7.26
CA LEU A 66 16.96 -9.93 7.28
C LEU A 66 16.45 -10.05 5.85
N ASN A 67 15.78 -11.17 5.55
CA ASN A 67 15.02 -11.30 4.31
C ASN A 67 13.56 -10.96 4.61
N LEU A 68 13.03 -9.95 3.92
CA LEU A 68 11.63 -9.56 4.06
C LEU A 68 10.81 -10.26 2.96
N ASP A 69 9.61 -10.74 3.30
CA ASP A 69 8.74 -11.49 2.40
C ASP A 69 7.82 -10.60 1.56
N MET A 70 8.19 -10.35 0.29
CA MET A 70 7.38 -9.56 -0.65
C MET A 70 6.05 -10.25 -1.01
N ASN A 71 6.01 -11.58 -0.99
CA ASN A 71 4.78 -12.31 -1.28
C ASN A 71 3.75 -12.08 -0.19
N PHE A 72 4.19 -12.03 1.08
CA PHE A 72 3.32 -11.66 2.20
C PHE A 72 2.77 -10.24 2.06
N TYR A 73 3.62 -9.27 1.70
CA TYR A 73 3.16 -7.90 1.46
C TYR A 73 2.11 -7.81 0.34
N LEU A 74 2.37 -8.44 -0.82
CA LEU A 74 1.45 -8.41 -1.95
C LEU A 74 0.17 -9.21 -1.70
N LEU A 75 0.26 -10.32 -0.96
CA LEU A 75 -0.89 -11.15 -0.59
C LEU A 75 -1.91 -10.34 0.24
N TYR A 76 -1.42 -9.48 1.14
CA TYR A 76 -2.25 -8.69 2.05
C TYR A 76 -2.16 -7.18 1.79
N ALA A 77 -1.99 -6.78 0.53
CA ALA A 77 -1.77 -5.38 0.16
C ALA A 77 -2.94 -4.48 0.60
N GLU A 78 -4.18 -4.98 0.54
CA GLU A 78 -5.39 -4.28 0.99
C GLU A 78 -5.35 -4.04 2.50
N GLU A 79 -5.05 -5.08 3.28
CA GLU A 79 -4.94 -5.00 4.74
C GLU A 79 -3.86 -4.01 5.15
N PHE A 80 -2.68 -4.09 4.53
CA PHE A 80 -1.58 -3.16 4.79
C PHE A 80 -1.95 -1.71 4.45
N PHE A 81 -2.63 -1.50 3.33
CA PHE A 81 -3.10 -0.18 2.93
C PHE A 81 -4.13 0.39 3.92
N ALA A 82 -5.10 -0.43 4.35
CA ALA A 82 -6.10 -0.05 5.35
C ALA A 82 -5.46 0.24 6.73
N LEU A 83 -4.59 -0.64 7.22
CA LEU A 83 -3.88 -0.47 8.50
C LEU A 83 -2.98 0.77 8.53
N ASN A 84 -2.36 1.13 7.39
CA ASN A 84 -1.56 2.35 7.28
C ASN A 84 -2.40 3.63 7.43
N ARG A 85 -3.69 3.58 7.08
CA ARG A 85 -4.67 4.66 7.28
C ARG A 85 -5.36 4.58 8.65
N GLY A 86 -5.39 3.41 9.26
CA GLY A 86 -6.19 3.11 10.44
C GLY A 86 -7.54 2.54 10.02
N THR A 87 -7.97 1.51 10.73
CA THR A 87 -9.17 0.73 10.40
C THR A 87 -9.89 0.29 11.67
N SER A 88 -11.22 0.22 11.60
CA SER A 88 -12.07 -0.30 12.69
C SER A 88 -12.18 -1.83 12.65
N ILE A 89 -11.63 -2.49 11.64
CA ILE A 89 -11.59 -3.95 11.56
C ILE A 89 -10.82 -4.49 12.80
N PRO A 90 -11.38 -5.44 13.58
CA PRO A 90 -10.75 -6.01 14.76
C PRO A 90 -9.38 -6.62 14.46
N LYS A 91 -8.48 -6.65 15.46
CA LYS A 91 -7.13 -7.17 15.27
C LYS A 91 -7.17 -8.67 14.93
N GLU A 92 -8.10 -9.38 15.54
CA GLU A 92 -8.36 -10.81 15.43
C GLU A 92 -8.59 -11.21 13.97
N HIS A 93 -9.28 -10.37 13.19
CA HIS A 93 -9.49 -10.60 11.76
C HIS A 93 -8.18 -10.79 10.99
N TYR A 94 -7.14 -10.03 11.33
CA TYR A 94 -5.82 -10.14 10.68
C TYR A 94 -5.06 -11.37 11.19
N LEU A 95 -5.14 -11.65 12.49
CA LEU A 95 -4.44 -12.76 13.12
C LEU A 95 -4.97 -14.13 12.68
N GLU A 96 -6.28 -14.25 12.46
CA GLU A 96 -6.91 -15.44 11.91
C GLU A 96 -6.45 -15.74 10.48
N ARG A 97 -6.07 -14.70 9.72
CA ARG A 97 -5.55 -14.84 8.35
C ARG A 97 -4.06 -15.16 8.34
N ASP A 98 -3.28 -14.50 9.19
CA ASP A 98 -1.84 -14.75 9.33
C ASP A 98 -1.31 -14.23 10.68
N SER A 99 -0.67 -15.11 11.46
CA SER A 99 -0.13 -14.77 12.78
C SER A 99 1.00 -13.74 12.75
N ARG A 100 1.65 -13.54 11.59
CA ARG A 100 2.70 -12.52 11.40
C ARG A 100 2.20 -11.10 11.66
N PHE A 101 0.89 -10.86 11.50
CA PHE A 101 0.28 -9.56 11.79
C PHE A 101 0.38 -9.13 13.26
N GLU A 102 0.59 -10.06 14.19
CA GLU A 102 0.66 -9.78 15.64
C GLU A 102 1.69 -8.71 15.97
N SER A 103 2.86 -8.75 15.32
CA SER A 103 3.94 -7.78 15.51
C SER A 103 3.80 -6.51 14.67
N LEU A 104 2.94 -6.54 13.65
CA LEU A 104 2.81 -5.47 12.64
C LEU A 104 1.63 -4.53 12.92
N ILE A 105 0.75 -4.88 13.85
CA ILE A 105 -0.46 -4.13 14.19
C ILE A 105 -0.41 -3.64 15.63
N GLU A 106 -0.85 -2.41 15.87
CA GLU A 106 -1.14 -1.87 17.19
C GLU A 106 -2.59 -1.37 17.26
N SER A 107 -3.24 -1.56 18.40
CA SER A 107 -4.59 -1.04 18.67
C SER A 107 -4.48 0.30 19.40
N LEU A 108 -5.25 1.28 18.94
CA LEU A 108 -5.35 2.62 19.51
C LEU A 108 -6.78 2.85 19.99
N SER A 109 -6.94 3.31 21.24
CA SER A 109 -8.23 3.77 21.73
C SER A 109 -8.32 5.29 21.57
N ASN A 110 -9.41 5.77 20.98
CA ASN A 110 -9.71 7.19 20.87
C ASN A 110 -11.21 7.41 21.13
N LYS A 111 -11.55 8.18 22.17
CA LYS A 111 -12.94 8.47 22.56
C LYS A 111 -13.85 7.23 22.72
N GLY A 112 -13.29 6.10 23.16
CA GLY A 112 -14.03 4.84 23.36
C GLY A 112 -14.10 3.94 22.12
N GLU A 113 -13.67 4.42 20.96
CA GLU A 113 -13.54 3.60 19.75
C GLU A 113 -12.13 3.02 19.65
N ILE A 114 -12.06 1.73 19.30
CA ILE A 114 -10.80 1.02 19.08
C ILE A 114 -10.54 0.99 17.57
N PHE A 115 -9.37 1.48 17.18
CA PHE A 115 -8.88 1.41 15.82
C PHE A 115 -7.56 0.65 15.77
N ASN A 116 -7.41 -0.21 14.77
CA ASN A 116 -6.17 -0.91 14.50
C ASN A 116 -5.37 -0.16 13.43
N THR A 117 -4.06 -0.10 13.61
CA THR A 117 -3.15 0.56 12.66
C THR A 117 -1.81 -0.18 12.65
N LEU A 118 -0.96 0.13 11.69
CA LEU A 118 0.40 -0.40 11.69
C LEU A 118 1.14 0.01 12.97
N SER A 119 1.78 -0.97 13.60
CA SER A 119 2.81 -0.77 14.62
C SER A 119 4.02 -0.05 13.99
N VAL A 120 5.04 0.28 14.77
CA VAL A 120 6.25 0.90 14.21
C VAL A 120 6.98 -0.03 13.24
N SER A 121 7.07 -1.32 13.58
CA SER A 121 7.63 -2.35 12.70
C SER A 121 6.76 -2.57 11.46
N GLY A 122 5.42 -2.58 11.63
CA GLY A 122 4.47 -2.63 10.52
C GLY A 122 4.61 -1.45 9.56
N GLN A 123 4.82 -0.24 10.10
CA GLN A 123 5.04 0.95 9.27
C GLN A 123 6.35 0.84 8.48
N LEU A 124 7.43 0.39 9.11
CA LEU A 124 8.72 0.21 8.43
C LEU A 124 8.63 -0.85 7.32
N PHE A 125 7.95 -1.97 7.62
CA PHE A 125 7.64 -3.02 6.65
C PHE A 125 6.88 -2.44 5.43
N TYR A 126 5.80 -1.70 5.69
CA TYR A 126 4.99 -1.08 4.64
C TYR A 126 5.77 -0.07 3.78
N GLU A 127 6.54 0.82 4.40
CA GLU A 127 7.34 1.82 3.68
C GLU A 127 8.42 1.16 2.82
N LYS A 128 9.11 0.14 3.36
CA LYS A 128 10.14 -0.58 2.62
C LYS A 128 9.57 -1.30 1.41
N PHE A 129 8.46 -2.00 1.56
CA PHE A 129 7.89 -2.72 0.42
C PHE A 129 7.23 -1.82 -0.60
N THR A 130 6.68 -0.68 -0.19
CA THR A 130 6.26 0.36 -1.11
C THR A 130 7.44 0.86 -1.95
N GLU A 131 8.62 1.03 -1.33
CA GLU A 131 9.86 1.42 -2.02
C GLU A 131 10.34 0.32 -2.98
N ILE A 132 10.46 -0.93 -2.52
CA ILE A 132 10.87 -2.07 -3.37
C ILE A 132 9.92 -2.20 -4.56
N PHE A 133 8.61 -2.19 -4.31
CA PHE A 133 7.60 -2.28 -5.35
C PHE A 133 7.76 -1.16 -6.38
N SER A 134 8.02 0.07 -5.93
CA SER A 134 8.23 1.21 -6.83
C SER A 134 9.48 1.07 -7.70
N GLY A 135 10.55 0.46 -7.17
CA GLY A 135 11.81 0.22 -7.89
C GLY A 135 11.81 -1.04 -8.78
N GLU A 136 10.90 -1.98 -8.52
CA GLU A 136 10.81 -3.26 -9.26
C GLU A 136 9.47 -3.44 -10.00
N LYS A 137 8.66 -2.38 -10.11
CA LYS A 137 7.31 -2.43 -10.71
C LYS A 137 7.32 -3.00 -12.12
N GLU A 138 8.35 -2.73 -12.94
CA GLU A 138 8.45 -3.23 -14.31
C GLU A 138 8.62 -4.75 -14.35
N LYS A 139 9.14 -5.36 -13.29
CA LYS A 139 9.28 -6.82 -13.16
C LYS A 139 8.03 -7.47 -12.56
N LEU A 140 7.34 -6.74 -11.68
CA LEU A 140 6.20 -7.26 -10.90
C LEU A 140 4.86 -7.09 -11.61
N LEU A 141 4.67 -5.98 -12.31
CA LEU A 141 3.46 -5.72 -13.09
C LEU A 141 3.46 -6.57 -14.38
N PRO A 142 2.29 -6.99 -14.85
CA PRO A 142 2.19 -7.70 -16.13
C PRO A 142 2.51 -6.79 -17.31
N THR A 143 2.71 -7.40 -18.48
CA THR A 143 2.95 -6.67 -19.73
C THR A 143 1.81 -5.69 -20.02
N SER A 144 2.15 -4.56 -20.64
CA SER A 144 1.14 -3.57 -21.04
C SER A 144 0.12 -4.18 -22.00
N SER A 145 -1.13 -3.75 -21.87
CA SER A 145 -2.18 -4.02 -22.85
C SER A 145 -1.77 -3.48 -24.21
N HIS A 146 -2.05 -4.23 -25.27
CA HIS A 146 -1.76 -3.82 -26.64
C HIS A 146 -2.78 -2.80 -27.18
N CYS A 147 -3.89 -2.56 -26.47
CA CYS A 147 -4.88 -1.56 -26.86
C CYS A 147 -4.45 -0.16 -26.39
N ALA A 148 -4.59 0.84 -27.26
CA ALA A 148 -4.39 2.23 -26.87
C ALA A 148 -5.38 2.60 -25.75
N SER A 149 -4.99 3.51 -24.84
CA SER A 149 -5.84 3.90 -23.70
C SER A 149 -7.22 4.43 -24.12
N GLU A 150 -7.31 5.02 -25.31
CA GLU A 150 -8.53 5.54 -25.94
C GLU A 150 -9.45 4.44 -26.50
N GLU A 151 -8.89 3.25 -26.79
CA GLU A 151 -9.61 2.09 -27.34
C GLU A 151 -10.09 1.13 -26.24
N LYS A 152 -9.65 1.34 -24.99
CA LYS A 152 -10.03 0.50 -23.86
C LYS A 152 -11.51 0.70 -23.55
N GLN A 153 -12.27 -0.38 -23.73
CA GLN A 153 -13.72 -0.35 -23.67
C GLN A 153 -14.21 -0.19 -22.21
N ARG A 154 -15.21 0.68 -22.06
CA ARG A 154 -16.05 0.76 -20.86
C ARG A 154 -17.37 0.10 -21.18
N PHE A 155 -17.72 -0.90 -20.38
CA PHE A 155 -19.03 -1.50 -20.46
C PHE A 155 -19.85 -0.99 -19.28
N PHE A 156 -20.86 -0.18 -19.59
CA PHE A 156 -21.83 0.24 -18.59
C PHE A 156 -22.95 -0.79 -18.56
N GLU A 157 -22.80 -1.84 -17.76
CA GLU A 157 -23.83 -2.87 -17.59
C GLU A 157 -24.76 -2.56 -16.41
N ASP A 158 -24.44 -1.51 -15.63
CA ASP A 158 -25.35 -0.97 -14.62
C ASP A 158 -26.45 -0.11 -15.27
N ASN A 159 -27.65 -0.11 -14.66
CA ASN A 159 -28.79 0.70 -15.09
C ASN A 159 -28.57 2.23 -14.97
N ASN A 160 -27.34 2.65 -14.70
CA ASN A 160 -26.93 4.00 -14.35
C ASN A 160 -26.73 4.90 -15.58
N ARG A 161 -26.61 4.34 -16.80
CA ARG A 161 -26.53 5.07 -18.09
C ARG A 161 -25.56 6.29 -18.10
N GLY A 162 -24.53 6.30 -17.25
CA GLY A 162 -23.55 7.39 -17.15
C GLY A 162 -23.98 8.60 -16.31
N GLU A 163 -25.07 8.54 -15.54
CA GLU A 163 -25.55 9.66 -14.71
C GLU A 163 -24.75 9.86 -13.41
N HIS A 164 -23.91 8.89 -13.03
CA HIS A 164 -23.09 9.00 -11.82
C HIS A 164 -21.94 9.99 -11.99
N LYS A 165 -22.15 11.20 -11.50
CA LYS A 165 -21.21 12.32 -11.61
C LYS A 165 -19.81 11.94 -11.11
N GLY A 166 -18.82 12.10 -11.97
CA GLY A 166 -17.42 11.81 -11.66
C GLY A 166 -16.99 10.37 -11.90
N LEU A 167 -17.92 9.44 -12.16
CA LEU A 167 -17.59 8.05 -12.47
C LEU A 167 -16.78 7.95 -13.77
N ALA A 168 -17.27 8.54 -14.85
CA ALA A 168 -16.60 8.50 -16.15
C ALA A 168 -15.12 8.95 -16.09
N PRO A 169 -14.77 10.15 -15.55
CA PRO A 169 -13.37 10.57 -15.44
C PRO A 169 -12.56 9.72 -14.44
N TYR A 170 -13.18 9.09 -13.45
CA TYR A 170 -12.49 8.15 -12.56
C TYR A 170 -12.12 6.85 -13.29
N LEU A 171 -13.06 6.28 -14.06
CA LEU A 171 -12.81 5.11 -14.90
C LEU A 171 -11.81 5.40 -16.02
N ASP A 172 -11.83 6.61 -16.60
CA ASP A 172 -10.79 7.11 -17.51
C ASP A 172 -9.38 6.99 -16.91
N LYS A 173 -9.23 7.44 -15.66
CA LYS A 173 -7.95 7.38 -14.95
C LYS A 173 -7.46 5.94 -14.82
N ILE A 174 -8.36 5.02 -14.50
CA ILE A 174 -8.05 3.58 -14.39
C ILE A 174 -7.69 2.99 -15.76
N CYS A 175 -8.45 3.30 -16.82
CA CYS A 175 -8.16 2.79 -18.17
C CYS A 175 -6.78 3.23 -18.69
N ARG A 176 -6.26 4.39 -18.26
CA ARG A 176 -4.92 4.84 -18.66
C ARG A 176 -3.78 3.97 -18.12
N GLU A 177 -4.04 3.15 -17.10
CA GLU A 177 -3.01 2.26 -16.55
C GLU A 177 -2.62 1.18 -17.57
N PRO A 178 -1.30 0.95 -17.82
CA PRO A 178 -0.86 0.11 -18.92
C PRO A 178 -1.37 -1.33 -18.86
N PHE A 179 -1.49 -1.91 -17.67
CA PHE A 179 -1.95 -3.29 -17.47
C PHE A 179 -3.47 -3.46 -17.56
N VAL A 180 -4.25 -2.38 -17.67
CA VAL A 180 -5.71 -2.46 -17.75
C VAL A 180 -6.15 -2.73 -19.20
N GLN A 181 -6.99 -3.73 -19.39
CA GLN A 181 -7.59 -4.09 -20.68
C GLN A 181 -8.97 -3.45 -20.86
N SER A 182 -9.83 -3.56 -19.85
CA SER A 182 -11.19 -3.01 -19.86
C SER A 182 -11.69 -2.75 -18.45
N VAL A 183 -12.74 -1.93 -18.34
CA VAL A 183 -13.47 -1.72 -17.09
C VAL A 183 -14.97 -1.89 -17.33
N THR A 184 -15.61 -2.71 -16.53
CA THR A 184 -17.04 -3.03 -16.65
C THR A 184 -17.77 -2.68 -15.37
N THR A 185 -18.77 -1.79 -15.41
CA THR A 185 -19.65 -1.55 -14.27
C THR A 185 -20.62 -2.71 -14.12
N ALA A 186 -20.90 -3.13 -12.88
CA ALA A 186 -21.74 -4.29 -12.60
C ALA A 186 -22.91 -3.99 -11.67
N TYR A 187 -22.82 -2.91 -10.88
CA TYR A 187 -23.84 -2.56 -9.89
C TYR A 187 -23.82 -1.06 -9.60
N TYR A 188 -25.01 -0.49 -9.39
CA TYR A 188 -25.19 0.88 -8.95
C TYR A 188 -26.29 0.97 -7.89
N SER A 189 -26.06 1.78 -6.85
CA SER A 189 -27.06 2.11 -5.83
C SER A 189 -26.86 3.50 -5.27
N ARG A 190 -27.96 4.19 -4.96
CA ARG A 190 -27.96 5.50 -4.27
C ARG A 190 -27.92 5.40 -2.76
N ASP A 191 -28.33 4.25 -2.21
CA ASP A 191 -28.54 4.07 -0.77
C ASP A 191 -27.30 3.52 -0.05
N VAL A 192 -26.30 3.07 -0.81
CA VAL A 192 -25.05 2.54 -0.28
C VAL A 192 -24.02 3.66 -0.29
N ALA A 193 -23.53 4.02 0.89
CA ALA A 193 -22.40 4.93 1.06
C ALA A 193 -21.14 4.12 1.40
N GLU A 194 -20.45 3.63 0.36
CA GLU A 194 -19.12 3.02 0.50
C GLU A 194 -18.03 4.04 0.11
N GLY A 195 -16.80 3.83 0.56
CA GLY A 195 -15.64 4.61 0.10
C GLY A 195 -15.02 4.00 -1.17
N ASN A 196 -14.30 4.82 -1.92
CA ASN A 196 -13.52 4.33 -3.07
C ASN A 196 -12.52 3.26 -2.61
N SER A 197 -12.53 2.11 -3.27
CA SER A 197 -11.69 0.97 -2.89
C SER A 197 -11.38 0.06 -4.07
N PHE A 198 -10.31 -0.73 -3.92
CA PHE A 198 -9.96 -1.84 -4.80
C PHE A 198 -9.72 -3.08 -3.96
N ARG A 199 -10.23 -4.23 -4.40
CA ARG A 199 -10.14 -5.50 -3.66
C ARG A 199 -10.21 -6.70 -4.57
N LEU A 200 -9.78 -7.85 -4.05
CA LEU A 200 -10.00 -9.16 -4.68
C LEU A 200 -11.13 -9.87 -3.94
N THR A 201 -12.23 -10.15 -4.64
CA THR A 201 -13.37 -10.88 -4.07
C THR A 201 -13.63 -12.16 -4.84
N SER A 202 -14.45 -13.05 -4.26
CA SER A 202 -14.88 -14.30 -4.92
C SER A 202 -15.66 -14.07 -6.22
N ASN A 203 -16.18 -12.85 -6.43
CA ASN A 203 -16.87 -12.46 -7.66
C ASN A 203 -15.90 -12.09 -8.80
N CYS A 204 -14.61 -11.90 -8.50
CA CYS A 204 -13.60 -11.57 -9.50
C CYS A 204 -13.17 -12.82 -10.28
N ARG A 205 -13.09 -12.73 -11.61
CA ARG A 205 -12.33 -13.68 -12.41
C ARG A 205 -10.83 -13.61 -12.11
N ALA A 206 -10.06 -14.58 -12.61
CA ALA A 206 -8.63 -14.74 -12.32
C ALA A 206 -7.77 -13.51 -12.67
N GLU A 207 -8.21 -12.71 -13.64
CA GLU A 207 -7.57 -11.53 -14.20
C GLU A 207 -8.19 -10.21 -13.71
N GLN A 208 -9.25 -10.30 -12.90
CA GLN A 208 -10.07 -9.15 -12.51
C GLN A 208 -9.77 -8.65 -11.10
N ILE A 209 -9.96 -7.35 -10.93
CA ILE A 209 -9.94 -6.65 -9.65
C ILE A 209 -11.27 -5.91 -9.50
N GLU A 210 -11.93 -6.05 -8.36
CA GLU A 210 -13.14 -5.28 -8.06
C GLU A 210 -12.74 -3.88 -7.60
N GLY A 211 -13.40 -2.88 -8.16
CA GLY A 211 -13.29 -1.49 -7.73
C GLY A 211 -14.66 -0.94 -7.31
N ILE A 212 -14.62 -0.01 -6.37
CA ILE A 212 -15.79 0.73 -5.91
C ILE A 212 -15.51 2.21 -6.13
N PHE A 213 -16.48 2.90 -6.73
CA PHE A 213 -16.49 4.35 -6.83
C PHE A 213 -17.75 4.89 -6.18
N SER A 214 -17.59 5.86 -5.30
CA SER A 214 -18.66 6.55 -4.60
C SER A 214 -18.34 8.03 -4.50
N ASN A 215 -19.36 8.84 -4.68
CA ASN A 215 -19.28 10.30 -4.62
C ASN A 215 -20.27 10.89 -3.57
N GLY A 216 -20.85 10.03 -2.72
CA GLY A 216 -21.89 10.41 -1.76
C GLY A 216 -23.32 10.51 -2.32
N GLU A 217 -23.49 10.60 -3.65
CA GLU A 217 -24.80 10.59 -4.33
C GLU A 217 -25.16 9.19 -4.87
N GLY A 218 -24.18 8.30 -4.92
CA GLY A 218 -24.34 6.90 -5.24
C GLY A 218 -23.01 6.16 -5.26
N THR A 219 -23.10 4.83 -5.27
CA THR A 219 -21.99 3.90 -5.31
C THR A 219 -22.13 3.01 -6.55
N THR A 220 -21.05 2.93 -7.31
CA THR A 220 -20.90 2.04 -8.47
C THR A 220 -19.81 1.01 -8.17
N ARG A 221 -20.13 -0.27 -8.35
CA ARG A 221 -19.13 -1.35 -8.35
C ARG A 221 -18.80 -1.72 -9.78
N PHE A 222 -17.52 -1.93 -10.04
CA PHE A 222 -17.00 -2.25 -11.35
C PHE A 222 -15.86 -3.27 -11.26
N PHE A 223 -15.59 -3.94 -12.36
CA PHE A 223 -14.49 -4.88 -12.50
C PHE A 223 -13.46 -4.33 -13.48
N ILE A 224 -12.20 -4.35 -13.06
CA ILE A 224 -11.03 -4.01 -13.88
C ILE A 224 -10.45 -5.31 -14.39
N THR A 225 -10.50 -5.53 -15.70
CA THR A 225 -9.85 -6.67 -16.35
C THR A 225 -8.41 -6.27 -16.68
N THR A 226 -7.44 -7.07 -16.22
CA THR A 226 -6.01 -6.79 -16.38
C THR A 226 -5.33 -7.77 -17.32
N THR A 227 -4.12 -7.45 -17.77
CA THR A 227 -3.24 -8.34 -18.53
C THR A 227 -2.53 -9.38 -17.66
N SER A 228 -2.87 -9.50 -16.37
CA SER A 228 -2.21 -10.44 -15.45
C SER A 228 -2.40 -11.90 -15.88
N GLN A 229 -1.32 -12.67 -15.85
CA GLN A 229 -1.31 -14.08 -16.24
C GLN A 229 -1.32 -15.02 -15.03
N ASN A 230 -1.08 -14.49 -13.84
CA ASN A 230 -1.02 -15.25 -12.60
C ASN A 230 -1.44 -14.37 -11.41
N GLU A 231 -1.68 -15.02 -10.28
CA GLU A 231 -2.16 -14.37 -9.07
C GLU A 231 -1.18 -13.33 -8.53
N SER A 232 0.13 -13.55 -8.62
CA SER A 232 1.16 -12.61 -8.17
C SER A 232 1.12 -11.31 -8.96
N GLN A 233 1.01 -11.37 -10.30
CA GLN A 233 0.85 -10.19 -11.15
C GLN A 233 -0.46 -9.46 -10.86
N ARG A 234 -1.56 -10.19 -10.61
CA ARG A 234 -2.83 -9.57 -10.24
C ARG A 234 -2.71 -8.83 -8.89
N LYS A 235 -2.07 -9.42 -7.89
CA LYS A 235 -1.79 -8.78 -6.60
C LYS A 235 -0.90 -7.56 -6.74
N ALA A 236 0.10 -7.60 -7.64
CA ALA A 236 0.90 -6.44 -7.99
C ALA A 236 0.05 -5.32 -8.60
N CYS A 237 -0.88 -5.65 -9.52
CA CYS A 237 -1.83 -4.68 -10.08
C CYS A 237 -2.71 -4.06 -8.99
N LEU A 238 -3.26 -4.87 -8.08
CA LEU A 238 -4.04 -4.36 -6.94
C LEU A 238 -3.20 -3.38 -6.11
N ASN A 239 -2.00 -3.78 -5.70
CA ASN A 239 -1.11 -2.91 -4.93
C ASN A 239 -0.81 -1.59 -5.64
N TRP A 240 -0.61 -1.62 -6.96
CA TRP A 240 -0.45 -0.40 -7.77
C TRP A 240 -1.68 0.52 -7.71
N LEU A 241 -2.88 -0.03 -7.87
CA LEU A 241 -4.13 0.74 -7.81
C LEU A 241 -4.35 1.35 -6.42
N LEU A 242 -4.09 0.60 -5.34
CA LEU A 242 -4.15 1.10 -3.96
C LEU A 242 -3.21 2.30 -3.77
N LEU A 243 -1.94 2.15 -4.15
CA LEU A 243 -0.91 3.15 -3.92
C LEU A 243 -1.04 4.41 -4.77
N ASN A 244 -1.56 4.31 -6.00
CA ASN A 244 -1.56 5.41 -6.97
C ASN A 244 -2.95 6.01 -7.22
N LEU A 245 -4.02 5.22 -7.15
CA LEU A 245 -5.37 5.70 -7.47
C LEU A 245 -6.23 5.91 -6.23
N GLN A 246 -6.15 5.02 -5.23
CA GLN A 246 -6.92 5.18 -3.99
C GLN A 246 -6.29 6.18 -3.00
N LYS A 247 -5.00 6.50 -3.18
CA LYS A 247 -4.28 7.47 -2.34
C LYS A 247 -4.86 8.89 -2.38
N GLU A 248 -5.58 9.24 -3.43
CA GLU A 248 -6.11 10.61 -3.66
C GLU A 248 -7.46 10.89 -3.00
N CYS A 249 -8.11 9.91 -2.38
CA CYS A 249 -9.40 10.13 -1.71
C CYS A 249 -9.15 10.50 -0.22
N TYR A 250 -9.13 11.82 0.00
CA TYR A 250 -9.25 12.64 1.23
C TYR A 250 -8.88 12.02 2.58
#